data_AF-A0A9P6SQ45-F1
#
_entry.id   AF-A0A9P6SQ45-F1
#
_cell.length_a   1.000
_cell.length_b   1.000
_cell.length_c   1.000
_cell.angle_alpha   90.00
_cell.angle_beta   90.00
_cell.angle_gamma   90.00
#
_symmetry.space_group_name_H-M   'P 1'
#
loop_
_entity.id
_entity.type
_entity.pdbx_description
1 polymer ?
#
loop_
_entity_poly.entity_id
_entity_poly.type
_entity_poly.pdbx_seq_one_letter_code
_entity_poly.pdbx_strand_id
1 'polypeptide(L)'
;MLESLLIEGLPFNDQFDKTYWNHCRALVRQNSARLRSLTLVNWERSKFGLPSNQPRWNPILNCEHHMNLTCLSIKSGKIRGRHMPAFWQISMRLETLELETVYFNLPFPPNKPPKKRKWNKNKTDNDNNNNNNNNNNNNDDPLGNDINTEESSSSSSSSTLTIPVVRFPKLRELTLTKLAHAKPLLQLKLLICHCPILQSLVWRLPWNMQFPGKEFCELFAADTWPKLDSIVIKDQNNYVSDNEHGNLLQTAKRSFKLLELKIYYLSAQTFNLMRKNHFGTLTRVDLSAAQDVGVASLGFDAAGVPKWVQEVLESCPSLEHIVAKTINAQNILHGKPWVCLGLKKFEVMINMRFEKSKPKSGRTRLDYTEEEQRQ
;
A
#
# COMPACT_ATOMS: atom_id res chain seq x y z
N MET A 1 -29.70 -18.29 7.70
CA MET A 1 -28.27 -18.51 8.03
C MET A 1 -27.43 -17.77 7.01
N LEU A 2 -26.41 -17.03 7.45
CA LEU A 2 -25.63 -16.11 6.61
C LEU A 2 -24.25 -16.68 6.31
N GLU A 3 -23.83 -16.64 5.05
CA GLU A 3 -22.45 -16.99 4.64
C GLU A 3 -21.51 -15.78 4.70
N SER A 4 -22.07 -14.58 4.61
CA SER A 4 -21.36 -13.30 4.71
C SER A 4 -21.98 -12.45 5.80
N LEU A 5 -21.15 -11.83 6.63
CA LEU A 5 -21.59 -10.93 7.69
C LEU A 5 -20.79 -9.63 7.64
N LEU A 6 -21.50 -8.51 7.63
CA LEU A 6 -20.94 -7.17 7.82
C LEU A 6 -21.29 -6.71 9.23
N ILE A 7 -20.29 -6.27 9.99
CA ILE A 7 -20.46 -5.66 11.30
C ILE A 7 -19.84 -4.27 11.24
N GLU A 8 -20.69 -3.25 11.29
CA GLU A 8 -20.27 -1.86 11.35
C GLU A 8 -20.28 -1.39 12.80
N GLY A 9 -19.17 -0.85 13.29
CA GLY A 9 -19.13 -0.19 14.59
C GLY A 9 -19.99 1.06 14.56
N LEU A 10 -20.80 1.27 15.60
CA LEU A 10 -21.63 2.46 15.71
C LEU A 10 -20.74 3.71 15.80
N PRO A 11 -21.02 4.76 15.00
CA PRO A 11 -20.28 6.01 15.08
C PRO A 11 -20.56 6.70 16.41
N PHE A 12 -19.52 6.81 17.24
CA PHE A 12 -19.17 7.85 18.22
C PHE A 12 -20.24 8.64 19.01
N ASN A 13 -21.46 8.14 19.20
CA ASN A 13 -22.35 8.69 20.24
C ASN A 13 -22.03 8.02 21.57
N ASP A 14 -21.82 8.82 22.62
CA ASP A 14 -21.28 8.42 23.94
C ASP A 14 -22.07 7.31 24.67
N GLN A 15 -23.22 6.91 24.13
CA GLN A 15 -23.96 5.74 24.57
C GLN A 15 -23.45 4.48 23.86
N PHE A 16 -22.30 3.98 24.31
CA PHE A 16 -21.86 2.64 23.93
C PHE A 16 -22.84 1.59 24.45
N ASP A 17 -23.75 1.17 23.56
CA ASP A 17 -24.72 0.14 23.90
C ASP A 17 -24.04 -1.23 23.99
N LYS A 18 -23.87 -1.73 25.22
CA LYS A 18 -23.39 -3.09 25.47
C LYS A 18 -24.25 -4.13 24.76
N THR A 19 -25.54 -3.85 24.57
CA THR A 19 -26.43 -4.78 23.87
C THR A 19 -26.02 -4.92 22.40
N TYR A 20 -25.61 -3.85 21.70
CA TYR A 20 -25.17 -3.94 20.30
C TYR A 20 -24.04 -4.97 20.12
N TRP A 21 -22.97 -4.87 20.92
CA TRP A 21 -21.85 -5.81 20.81
C TRP A 21 -22.18 -7.23 21.25
N ASN A 22 -23.13 -7.39 22.20
CA ASN A 22 -23.63 -8.70 22.55
C ASN A 22 -24.44 -9.32 21.40
N HIS A 23 -25.24 -8.52 20.69
CA HIS A 23 -25.95 -8.97 19.48
C HIS A 23 -24.97 -9.34 18.37
N CYS A 24 -23.97 -8.51 18.06
CA CYS A 24 -22.93 -8.85 17.08
C CYS A 24 -22.21 -10.16 17.44
N ARG A 25 -21.88 -10.36 18.72
CA ARG A 25 -21.28 -11.60 19.19
C ARG A 25 -22.21 -12.80 19.01
N ALA A 26 -23.48 -12.65 19.36
CA ALA A 26 -24.48 -13.70 19.19
C ALA A 26 -24.65 -14.06 17.71
N LEU A 27 -24.74 -13.06 16.83
CA LEU A 27 -24.85 -13.25 15.39
C LEU A 27 -23.65 -14.00 14.81
N VAL A 28 -22.42 -13.62 15.18
CA VAL A 28 -21.21 -14.35 14.77
C VAL A 28 -21.30 -15.80 15.23
N ARG A 29 -21.59 -16.05 16.50
CA ARG A 29 -21.68 -17.42 17.06
C ARG A 29 -22.77 -18.27 16.39
N GLN A 30 -23.96 -17.73 16.22
CA GLN A 30 -25.09 -18.40 15.58
C GLN A 30 -24.79 -18.82 14.13
N ASN A 31 -23.93 -18.08 13.43
CA ASN A 31 -23.56 -18.38 12.05
C ASN A 31 -22.19 -19.07 11.91
N SER A 32 -21.54 -19.46 13.02
CA SER A 32 -20.16 -19.96 13.04
C SER A 32 -19.86 -21.13 12.10
N ALA A 33 -20.82 -22.06 11.96
CA ALA A 33 -20.66 -23.22 11.09
C ALA A 33 -20.72 -22.90 9.59
N ARG A 34 -21.27 -21.75 9.19
CA ARG A 34 -21.47 -21.39 7.76
C ARG A 34 -20.80 -20.09 7.34
N LEU A 35 -20.36 -19.28 8.29
CA LEU A 35 -19.76 -17.98 8.01
C LEU A 35 -18.44 -18.16 7.26
N ARG A 36 -18.41 -17.72 6.00
CA ARG A 36 -17.24 -17.75 5.10
C ARG A 36 -16.58 -16.38 4.97
N SER A 37 -17.37 -15.30 5.02
CA SER A 37 -16.87 -13.93 4.88
C SER A 37 -17.31 -13.06 6.04
N LEU A 38 -16.35 -12.33 6.64
CA LEU A 38 -16.61 -11.37 7.70
C LEU A 38 -15.97 -10.03 7.36
N THR A 39 -16.77 -8.97 7.35
CA THR A 39 -16.31 -7.59 7.23
C THR A 39 -16.56 -6.84 8.52
N LEU A 40 -15.53 -6.22 9.07
CA LEU A 40 -15.57 -5.41 10.28
C LEU A 40 -15.21 -3.97 9.91
N VAL A 41 -16.11 -3.02 10.13
CA VAL A 41 -15.90 -1.60 9.78
C VAL A 41 -15.99 -0.75 11.04
N ASN A 42 -15.16 0.28 11.18
CA ASN A 42 -15.22 1.28 12.26
C ASN A 42 -15.19 0.67 13.68
N TRP A 43 -14.47 -0.44 13.86
CA TRP A 43 -14.36 -1.11 15.15
C TRP A 43 -13.30 -0.49 16.07
N GLU A 44 -12.62 0.57 15.63
CA GLU A 44 -11.70 1.33 16.49
C GLU A 44 -12.48 2.00 17.63
N ARG A 45 -12.13 1.64 18.87
CA ARG A 45 -12.70 2.29 20.06
C ARG A 45 -12.34 3.77 20.06
N SER A 46 -13.28 4.59 20.51
CA SER A 46 -13.04 6.01 20.69
C SER A 46 -11.79 6.28 21.52
N LYS A 47 -11.12 7.39 21.19
CA LYS A 47 -9.97 7.93 21.92
C LYS A 47 -10.30 8.20 23.40
N PHE A 48 -11.58 8.23 23.75
CA PHE A 48 -12.08 8.37 25.10
C PHE A 48 -11.96 7.02 25.83
N GLY A 49 -11.03 6.96 26.76
CA GLY A 49 -10.70 5.74 27.50
C GLY A 49 -11.92 5.16 28.20
N LEU A 50 -12.55 4.15 27.61
CA LEU A 50 -13.54 3.32 28.30
C LEU A 50 -12.94 2.82 29.63
N PRO A 51 -13.71 2.84 30.73
CA PRO A 51 -13.22 2.43 32.04
C PRO A 51 -12.63 1.03 32.00
N SER A 52 -11.53 0.84 32.74
CA SER A 52 -10.64 -0.33 32.69
C SER A 52 -11.34 -1.67 32.98
N ASN A 53 -12.51 -1.63 33.58
CA ASN A 53 -13.30 -2.76 34.07
C ASN A 53 -14.34 -3.30 33.07
N GLN A 54 -14.56 -2.68 31.90
CA GLN A 54 -15.56 -3.20 30.96
C GLN A 54 -15.02 -4.32 30.05
N PRO A 55 -15.78 -5.44 29.87
CA PRO A 55 -15.40 -6.52 28.99
C PRO A 55 -15.24 -5.99 27.57
N ARG A 56 -14.02 -6.10 27.03
CA ARG A 56 -13.69 -5.58 25.71
C ARG A 56 -14.05 -6.62 24.68
N TRP A 57 -15.21 -6.49 24.03
CA TRP A 57 -15.51 -7.36 22.90
C TRP A 57 -14.44 -7.18 21.82
N ASN A 58 -13.91 -8.29 21.36
CA ASN A 58 -13.01 -8.32 20.23
C ASN A 58 -13.54 -9.38 19.25
N PRO A 59 -14.04 -8.98 18.07
CA PRO A 59 -14.56 -9.93 17.08
C PRO A 59 -13.53 -10.97 16.66
N ILE A 60 -12.23 -10.62 16.58
CA ILE A 60 -11.16 -11.57 16.22
C ILE A 60 -11.13 -12.73 17.20
N LEU A 61 -11.17 -12.48 18.51
CA LEU A 61 -11.17 -13.57 19.52
C LEU A 61 -12.38 -14.50 19.38
N ASN A 62 -13.54 -14.00 18.91
CA ASN A 62 -14.70 -14.87 18.71
C ASN A 62 -14.59 -15.67 17.42
N CYS A 63 -13.79 -15.22 16.46
CA CYS A 63 -13.59 -15.89 15.20
C CYS A 63 -12.60 -17.06 15.30
N GLU A 64 -11.88 -17.24 16.40
CA GLU A 64 -10.81 -18.24 16.51
C GLU A 64 -11.30 -19.66 16.15
N HIS A 65 -12.51 -20.02 16.59
CA HIS A 65 -13.12 -21.33 16.32
C HIS A 65 -13.88 -21.44 14.99
N HIS A 66 -13.93 -20.38 14.19
CA HIS A 66 -14.67 -20.34 12.92
C HIS A 66 -13.89 -20.98 11.76
N MET A 67 -13.83 -22.30 11.73
CA MET A 67 -12.99 -23.05 10.78
C MET A 67 -13.31 -22.80 9.30
N ASN A 68 -14.53 -22.34 8.99
CA ASN A 68 -15.00 -22.09 7.62
C ASN A 68 -14.78 -20.66 7.13
N LEU A 69 -14.25 -19.76 7.96
CA LEU A 69 -13.96 -18.38 7.56
C LEU A 69 -12.79 -18.35 6.57
N THR A 70 -13.05 -17.95 5.33
CA THR A 70 -12.08 -17.85 4.24
C THR A 70 -11.78 -16.40 3.85
N CYS A 71 -12.68 -15.46 4.14
CA CYS A 71 -12.50 -14.04 3.83
C CYS A 71 -12.65 -13.18 5.09
N LEU A 72 -11.68 -12.30 5.33
CA LEU A 72 -11.73 -11.33 6.41
C LEU A 72 -11.39 -9.93 5.88
N SER A 73 -12.28 -8.98 6.09
CA SER A 73 -12.04 -7.57 5.81
C SER A 73 -12.14 -6.76 7.10
N ILE A 74 -11.11 -5.97 7.42
CA ILE A 74 -11.09 -5.09 8.59
C ILE A 74 -10.80 -3.68 8.10
N LYS A 75 -11.75 -2.77 8.32
CA LYS A 75 -11.69 -1.37 7.90
C LYS A 75 -11.80 -0.46 9.11
N SER A 76 -10.88 0.50 9.23
CA SER A 76 -10.82 1.50 10.31
C SER A 76 -10.80 0.86 11.70
N GLY A 77 -9.61 0.41 12.10
CA GLY A 77 -9.53 -0.63 13.10
C GLY A 77 -8.28 -0.74 13.94
N LYS A 78 -8.35 -1.48 15.06
CA LYS A 78 -7.19 -1.68 15.96
C LYS A 78 -7.05 -3.10 16.47
N ILE A 79 -6.01 -3.79 16.01
CA ILE A 79 -5.60 -5.10 16.52
C ILE A 79 -4.54 -4.89 17.60
N ARG A 80 -4.86 -5.25 18.83
CA ARG A 80 -3.95 -5.08 19.98
C ARG A 80 -2.99 -6.27 20.07
N GLY A 81 -1.78 -6.06 20.63
CA GLY A 81 -0.77 -7.11 20.79
C GLY A 81 -1.31 -8.41 21.39
N ARG A 82 -2.11 -8.31 22.46
CA ARG A 82 -2.76 -9.47 23.11
C ARG A 82 -3.78 -10.23 22.23
N HIS A 83 -4.25 -9.65 21.12
CA HIS A 83 -5.17 -10.28 20.16
C HIS A 83 -4.44 -10.73 18.88
N MET A 84 -3.15 -10.42 18.73
CA MET A 84 -2.35 -10.83 17.56
C MET A 84 -2.29 -12.35 17.39
N PRO A 85 -2.11 -13.18 18.45
CA PRO A 85 -2.08 -14.63 18.28
C PRO A 85 -3.35 -15.18 17.62
N ALA A 86 -4.53 -14.75 18.08
CA ALA A 86 -5.80 -15.14 17.48
C ALA A 86 -5.95 -14.63 16.04
N PHE A 87 -5.54 -13.38 15.77
CA PHE A 87 -5.54 -12.85 14.40
C PHE A 87 -4.66 -13.70 13.48
N TRP A 88 -3.46 -14.07 13.90
CA TRP A 88 -2.57 -14.94 13.14
C TRP A 88 -3.16 -16.30 12.87
N GLN A 89 -3.73 -16.95 13.89
CA GLN A 89 -4.39 -18.23 13.75
C GLN A 89 -5.56 -18.19 12.77
N ILE A 90 -6.36 -17.12 12.77
CA ILE A 90 -7.43 -16.91 11.80
C ILE A 90 -6.84 -16.73 10.39
N SER A 91 -5.82 -15.87 10.25
CA SER A 91 -5.20 -15.57 8.96
C SER A 91 -4.56 -16.78 8.29
N MET A 92 -4.10 -17.78 9.05
CA MET A 92 -3.53 -19.02 8.48
C MET A 92 -4.49 -19.81 7.58
N ARG A 93 -5.80 -19.64 7.75
CA ARG A 93 -6.83 -20.36 6.98
C ARG A 93 -7.55 -19.48 5.94
N LEU A 94 -7.30 -18.18 5.93
CA LEU A 94 -7.94 -17.26 4.99
C LEU A 94 -7.41 -17.46 3.58
N GLU A 95 -8.29 -17.22 2.61
CA GLU A 95 -8.01 -17.11 1.18
C GLU A 95 -7.92 -15.64 0.76
N THR A 96 -8.74 -14.77 1.37
CA THR A 96 -8.74 -13.32 1.13
C THR A 96 -8.62 -12.56 2.45
N LEU A 97 -7.70 -11.60 2.50
CA LEU A 97 -7.50 -10.70 3.63
C LEU A 97 -7.45 -9.25 3.14
N GLU A 98 -8.36 -8.42 3.65
CA GLU A 98 -8.37 -6.98 3.41
C GLU A 98 -8.18 -6.23 4.73
N LEU A 99 -7.22 -5.33 4.76
CA LEU A 99 -6.92 -4.47 5.90
C LEU A 99 -6.85 -3.03 5.41
N GLU A 100 -7.80 -2.21 5.84
CA GLU A 100 -7.90 -0.80 5.49
C GLU A 100 -7.86 0.06 6.75
N THR A 101 -6.88 0.96 6.86
CA THR A 101 -6.74 1.86 8.02
C THR A 101 -6.72 1.08 9.34
N VAL A 102 -5.97 -0.04 9.38
CA VAL A 102 -5.84 -0.89 10.56
C VAL A 102 -4.55 -0.56 11.31
N TYR A 103 -4.67 -0.29 12.60
CA TYR A 103 -3.58 -0.14 13.56
C TYR A 103 -3.19 -1.50 14.12
N PHE A 104 -1.95 -1.92 13.88
CA PHE A 104 -1.34 -3.02 14.59
C PHE A 104 -0.59 -2.50 15.80
N ASN A 105 -1.05 -2.86 17.00
CA ASN A 105 -0.21 -2.76 18.19
C ASN A 105 0.70 -3.98 18.22
N LEU A 106 1.61 -4.08 17.25
CA LEU A 106 2.69 -5.05 17.35
C LEU A 106 3.38 -4.72 18.68
N PRO A 107 3.54 -5.69 19.59
CA PRO A 107 4.37 -5.46 20.75
C PRO A 107 5.76 -5.12 20.19
N PHE A 108 6.10 -3.83 20.20
CA PHE A 108 7.48 -3.46 20.49
C PHE A 108 7.86 -4.29 21.72
N PRO A 109 9.06 -4.88 21.75
CA PRO A 109 9.45 -5.71 22.88
C PRO A 109 9.08 -4.92 24.14
N PRO A 110 8.38 -5.53 25.12
CA PRO A 110 8.22 -4.88 26.39
C PRO A 110 9.65 -4.65 26.90
N ASN A 111 10.16 -3.43 26.77
CA ASN A 111 11.53 -3.08 27.17
C ASN A 111 11.78 -3.35 28.66
N LYS A 112 10.73 -3.73 29.41
CA LYS A 112 10.83 -4.29 30.74
C LYS A 112 9.82 -5.44 30.85
N PRO A 113 10.20 -6.65 31.31
CA PRO A 113 9.21 -7.63 31.75
C PRO A 113 8.25 -6.92 32.70
N PRO A 114 6.94 -7.23 32.68
CA PRO A 114 6.00 -6.63 33.60
C PRO A 114 6.58 -6.82 35.00
N LYS A 115 7.03 -5.73 35.64
CA LYS A 115 7.47 -5.75 37.03
C LYS A 115 6.32 -6.45 37.74
N LYS A 116 6.55 -7.66 38.27
CA LYS A 116 5.58 -8.34 39.12
C LYS A 116 5.22 -7.30 40.16
N ARG A 117 4.06 -6.66 40.00
CA ARG A 117 3.52 -5.75 41.00
C ARG A 117 3.31 -6.69 42.17
N LYS A 118 4.26 -6.70 43.12
CA LYS A 118 4.06 -7.33 44.41
C LYS A 118 2.80 -6.67 44.93
N TRP A 119 1.70 -7.40 44.86
CA TRP A 119 0.44 -6.98 45.47
C TRP A 119 0.73 -7.08 46.97
N ASN A 120 1.27 -6.00 47.53
CA ASN A 120 1.37 -5.86 48.97
C ASN A 120 -0.07 -5.80 49.47
N LYS A 121 -0.54 -6.95 49.92
CA LYS A 121 -1.83 -7.14 50.56
C LYS A 121 -1.67 -6.77 52.03
N ASN A 122 -1.17 -5.56 52.31
CA ASN A 122 -1.16 -5.00 53.65
C ASN A 122 -2.25 -3.94 53.70
N LYS A 123 -3.44 -4.43 54.04
CA LYS A 123 -4.51 -3.64 54.61
C LYS A 123 -4.31 -3.71 56.12
N THR A 124 -3.75 -2.64 56.68
CA THR A 124 -3.89 -2.29 58.10
C THR A 124 -3.65 -0.79 58.21
N ASP A 125 -4.78 -0.10 58.35
CA ASP A 125 -5.10 1.01 59.24
C ASP A 125 -4.01 2.00 59.68
N ASN A 126 -4.50 3.23 59.80
CA ASN A 126 -4.06 4.37 60.62
C ASN A 126 -3.24 5.51 60.00
N ASP A 127 -3.90 6.68 60.14
CA ASP A 127 -3.41 7.98 60.56
C ASP A 127 -2.67 8.90 59.57
N ASN A 128 -3.42 9.94 59.17
CA ASN A 128 -3.14 11.33 59.52
C ASN A 128 -1.65 11.69 59.70
N ASN A 129 -1.07 12.42 58.73
CA ASN A 129 -0.56 13.76 59.06
C ASN A 129 -0.27 14.63 57.83
N ASN A 130 -0.63 15.90 57.99
CA ASN A 130 -0.19 17.06 57.21
C ASN A 130 1.33 17.11 57.06
N ASN A 131 1.85 17.57 55.90
CA ASN A 131 2.42 18.92 55.85
C ASN A 131 2.80 19.40 54.44
N ASN A 132 2.48 20.68 54.22
CA ASN A 132 3.04 21.58 53.22
C ASN A 132 4.56 21.59 53.24
N ASN A 133 5.22 21.74 52.08
CA ASN A 133 6.02 22.95 51.85
C ASN A 133 6.38 23.19 50.39
N ASN A 134 6.20 24.45 49.99
CA ASN A 134 6.79 25.11 48.84
C ASN A 134 8.32 25.05 48.90
N ASN A 135 8.99 25.00 47.74
CA ASN A 135 9.93 26.08 47.40
C ASN A 135 10.31 26.11 45.91
N ASN A 136 10.14 27.31 45.36
CA ASN A 136 10.79 27.81 44.15
C ASN A 136 12.32 27.80 44.31
N ASN A 137 13.05 27.61 43.20
CA ASN A 137 14.10 28.57 42.84
C ASN A 137 14.44 28.48 41.35
N ASN A 138 14.31 29.63 40.69
CA ASN A 138 14.97 29.97 39.45
C ASN A 138 16.48 30.05 39.67
N ASN A 139 17.27 29.75 38.63
CA ASN A 139 18.46 30.52 38.29
C ASN A 139 18.78 30.31 36.81
N ASP A 140 18.96 31.44 36.13
CA ASP A 140 19.41 31.61 34.76
C ASP A 140 20.96 31.54 34.64
N ASP A 141 21.41 31.05 33.48
CA ASP A 141 22.68 31.32 32.76
C ASP A 141 24.06 30.91 33.33
N PRO A 142 25.15 30.86 32.52
CA PRO A 142 25.29 30.55 31.09
C PRO A 142 26.44 29.54 30.79
N LEU A 143 26.53 29.11 29.51
CA LEU A 143 27.72 28.66 28.74
C LEU A 143 28.91 28.02 29.47
N GLY A 144 29.13 26.73 29.21
CA GLY A 144 30.39 26.03 29.43
C GLY A 144 30.57 24.87 28.44
N ASN A 145 31.41 25.08 27.43
CA ASN A 145 31.97 24.04 26.58
C ASN A 145 32.75 23.05 27.45
N ASP A 146 32.50 21.75 27.31
CA ASP A 146 33.54 20.75 27.51
C ASP A 146 33.29 19.54 26.59
N ILE A 147 34.15 19.47 25.58
CA ILE A 147 34.39 18.32 24.73
C ILE A 147 35.24 17.35 25.54
N ASN A 148 34.67 16.23 26.00
CA ASN A 148 35.43 15.04 26.38
C ASN A 148 34.64 13.80 25.97
N THR A 149 34.99 13.32 24.78
CA THR A 149 34.55 12.08 24.16
C THR A 149 35.28 10.91 24.83
N GLU A 150 34.73 10.41 25.94
CA GLU A 150 35.09 9.09 26.45
C GLU A 150 34.22 8.03 25.75
N GLU A 151 34.86 7.26 24.87
CA GLU A 151 34.35 6.04 24.24
C GLU A 151 34.09 4.97 25.31
N SER A 152 32.99 5.14 26.04
CA SER A 152 32.39 4.07 26.83
C SER A 152 31.67 3.11 25.89
N SER A 153 32.38 2.08 25.46
CA SER A 153 31.93 0.89 24.75
C SER A 153 30.90 0.11 25.58
N SER A 154 29.72 0.70 25.74
CA SER A 154 28.54 0.01 26.23
C SER A 154 28.06 -0.93 25.13
N SER A 155 28.41 -2.21 25.30
CA SER A 155 27.91 -3.35 24.56
C SER A 155 26.39 -3.45 24.72
N SER A 156 25.69 -2.62 23.95
CA SER A 156 24.26 -2.67 23.78
C SER A 156 23.93 -4.01 23.15
N SER A 157 23.57 -4.96 24.01
CA SER A 157 23.05 -6.26 23.63
C SER A 157 21.81 -6.05 22.77
N SER A 158 22.03 -6.02 21.46
CA SER A 158 21.01 -5.99 20.42
C SER A 158 20.16 -7.24 20.60
N SER A 159 19.09 -7.11 21.37
CA SER A 159 18.07 -8.14 21.52
C SER A 159 17.38 -8.26 20.17
N THR A 160 17.88 -9.19 19.35
CA THR A 160 17.28 -9.54 18.08
C THR A 160 15.85 -9.99 18.34
N LEU A 161 14.89 -9.21 17.86
CA LEU A 161 13.48 -9.51 17.96
C LEU A 161 13.20 -10.85 17.26
N THR A 162 12.92 -11.89 18.04
CA THR A 162 12.40 -13.17 17.53
C THR A 162 10.96 -12.97 17.10
N ILE A 163 10.79 -12.50 15.87
CA ILE A 163 9.49 -12.41 15.22
C ILE A 163 8.97 -13.84 15.04
N PRO A 164 7.77 -14.19 15.55
CA PRO A 164 7.20 -15.51 15.30
C PRO A 164 7.01 -15.70 13.80
N VAL A 165 7.53 -16.82 13.27
CA VAL A 165 7.39 -17.18 11.86
C VAL A 165 5.97 -17.67 11.63
N VAL A 166 5.07 -16.76 11.29
CA VAL A 166 3.68 -17.07 10.92
C VAL A 166 3.63 -17.26 9.41
N ARG A 167 2.96 -18.32 8.94
CA ARG A 167 2.76 -18.60 7.50
C ARG A 167 1.27 -18.52 7.13
N PHE A 168 0.96 -18.05 5.94
CA PHE A 168 -0.41 -17.93 5.42
C PHE A 168 -0.57 -18.83 4.17
N PRO A 169 -0.62 -20.16 4.34
CA PRO A 169 -0.50 -21.11 3.22
C PRO A 169 -1.69 -21.10 2.26
N LYS A 170 -2.83 -20.54 2.66
CA LYS A 170 -4.05 -20.47 1.85
C LYS A 170 -4.32 -19.09 1.24
N LEU A 171 -3.57 -18.06 1.63
CA LEU A 171 -3.89 -16.69 1.26
C LEU A 171 -3.52 -16.43 -0.20
N ARG A 172 -4.53 -16.13 -1.02
CA ARG A 172 -4.42 -15.84 -2.45
C ARG A 172 -4.55 -14.35 -2.74
N GLU A 173 -5.35 -13.64 -1.95
CA GLU A 173 -5.63 -12.23 -2.15
C GLU A 173 -5.33 -11.45 -0.88
N LEU A 174 -4.45 -10.45 -0.99
CA LEU A 174 -4.06 -9.59 0.11
C LEU A 174 -4.23 -8.13 -0.28
N THR A 175 -5.09 -7.41 0.43
CA THR A 175 -5.27 -5.97 0.29
C THR A 175 -4.82 -5.27 1.57
N LEU A 176 -3.82 -4.41 1.47
CA LEU A 176 -3.31 -3.55 2.54
C LEU A 176 -3.50 -2.10 2.11
N THR A 177 -4.38 -1.36 2.77
CA THR A 177 -4.64 0.05 2.48
C THR A 177 -4.41 0.90 3.72
N LYS A 178 -3.49 1.86 3.66
CA LYS A 178 -3.23 2.84 4.72
C LYS A 178 -3.01 2.20 6.11
N LEU A 179 -2.28 1.09 6.18
CA LEU A 179 -1.94 0.45 7.45
C LEU A 179 -1.15 1.42 8.34
N ALA A 180 -1.77 1.85 9.44
CA ALA A 180 -1.20 2.87 10.29
C ALA A 180 -0.08 2.29 11.17
N HIS A 181 1.00 3.05 11.36
CA HIS A 181 2.14 2.76 12.25
C HIS A 181 2.98 1.50 11.94
N ALA A 182 2.58 0.68 10.96
CA ALA A 182 3.43 -0.39 10.45
C ALA A 182 4.29 0.17 9.32
N LYS A 183 5.62 0.23 9.50
CA LYS A 183 6.54 0.58 8.39
C LYS A 183 6.35 -0.42 7.23
N PRO A 184 6.38 0.00 5.96
CA PRO A 184 6.15 -0.91 4.83
C PRO A 184 7.08 -2.12 4.80
N LEU A 185 8.37 -1.95 5.14
CA LEU A 185 9.30 -3.06 5.29
C LEU A 185 8.83 -4.11 6.32
N LEU A 186 8.19 -3.66 7.41
CA LEU A 186 7.65 -4.55 8.42
C LEU A 186 6.38 -5.26 7.91
N GLN A 187 5.53 -4.57 7.14
CA GLN A 187 4.38 -5.19 6.48
C GLN A 187 4.83 -6.30 5.50
N LEU A 188 5.87 -6.03 4.71
CA LEU A 188 6.49 -7.01 3.81
C LEU A 188 6.98 -8.25 4.58
N LYS A 189 7.75 -8.03 5.65
CA LYS A 189 8.37 -9.11 6.45
C LYS A 189 7.39 -9.89 7.32
N LEU A 190 6.28 -9.30 7.77
CA LEU A 190 5.34 -9.95 8.68
C LEU A 190 4.12 -10.56 7.98
N LEU A 191 3.72 -10.01 6.83
CA LEU A 191 2.49 -10.39 6.16
C LEU A 191 2.79 -10.95 4.77
N ILE A 192 3.38 -10.13 3.90
CA ILE A 192 3.39 -10.40 2.47
C ILE A 192 4.31 -11.58 2.13
N CYS A 193 5.54 -11.62 2.65
CA CYS A 193 6.51 -12.69 2.34
C CYS A 193 6.08 -14.09 2.82
N HIS A 194 5.05 -14.17 3.67
CA HIS A 194 4.56 -15.40 4.26
C HIS A 194 3.36 -16.01 3.53
N CYS A 195 3.03 -15.51 2.33
CA CYS A 195 1.89 -15.93 1.52
C CYS A 195 2.36 -16.68 0.23
N PRO A 196 2.82 -17.94 0.30
CA PRO A 196 3.49 -18.61 -0.82
C PRO A 196 2.60 -18.86 -2.06
N ILE A 197 1.28 -18.75 -1.93
CA ILE A 197 0.34 -18.94 -3.04
C ILE A 197 -0.38 -17.64 -3.43
N LEU A 198 0.16 -16.49 -3.03
CA LEU A 198 -0.42 -15.19 -3.32
C LEU A 198 -0.56 -14.99 -4.84
N GLN A 199 -1.76 -14.60 -5.27
CA GLN A 199 -2.14 -14.35 -6.66
C GLN A 199 -2.36 -12.86 -6.91
N SER A 200 -2.94 -12.16 -5.93
CA SER A 200 -3.25 -10.73 -6.01
C SER A 200 -2.76 -9.99 -4.78
N LEU A 201 -1.99 -8.93 -5.01
CA LEU A 201 -1.52 -8.01 -3.98
C LEU A 201 -1.98 -6.60 -4.30
N VAL A 202 -2.79 -6.00 -3.42
CA VAL A 202 -3.11 -4.58 -3.43
C VAL A 202 -2.44 -3.93 -2.23
N TRP A 203 -1.42 -3.12 -2.48
CA TRP A 203 -0.63 -2.47 -1.44
C TRP A 203 -0.68 -0.94 -1.62
N ARG A 204 -1.54 -0.30 -0.84
CA ARG A 204 -1.73 1.15 -0.83
C ARG A 204 -1.11 1.76 0.42
N LEU A 205 0.00 2.45 0.23
CA LEU A 205 0.77 3.05 1.32
C LEU A 205 0.22 4.43 1.72
N PRO A 206 0.36 4.83 2.99
CA PRO A 206 0.18 6.23 3.38
C PRO A 206 1.22 7.14 2.68
N TRP A 207 0.80 8.36 2.37
CA TRP A 207 1.58 9.41 1.70
C TRP A 207 2.98 9.74 2.29
N ASN A 208 3.29 9.30 3.50
CA ASN A 208 4.55 9.57 4.19
C ASN A 208 5.43 8.33 4.38
N MET A 209 5.11 7.21 3.73
CA MET A 209 5.84 5.95 3.87
C MET A 209 6.51 5.57 2.56
N GLN A 210 7.73 5.03 2.63
CA GLN A 210 8.49 4.58 1.46
C GLN A 210 8.22 3.09 1.12
N PHE A 211 8.19 2.75 -0.18
CA PHE A 211 7.99 1.38 -0.65
C PHE A 211 9.33 0.66 -0.55
N PRO A 212 9.40 -0.52 0.07
CA PRO A 212 10.65 -1.24 0.24
C PRO A 212 11.00 -2.00 -1.05
N GLY A 213 11.23 -1.24 -2.14
CA GLY A 213 11.32 -1.82 -3.48
C GLY A 213 12.49 -2.75 -3.67
N LYS A 214 13.64 -2.44 -3.06
CA LYS A 214 14.80 -3.36 -3.02
C LYS A 214 14.44 -4.72 -2.42
N GLU A 215 13.95 -4.75 -1.18
CA GLU A 215 13.62 -6.02 -0.50
C GLU A 215 12.45 -6.74 -1.17
N PHE A 216 11.48 -6.00 -1.71
CA PHE A 216 10.39 -6.58 -2.48
C PHE A 216 10.90 -7.28 -3.74
N CYS A 217 11.78 -6.63 -4.51
CA CYS A 217 12.37 -7.21 -5.72
C CYS A 217 13.26 -8.42 -5.41
N GLU A 218 14.05 -8.38 -4.32
CA GLU A 218 14.85 -9.51 -3.86
C GLU A 218 13.97 -10.74 -3.55
N LEU A 219 12.87 -10.56 -2.82
CA LEU A 219 11.92 -11.63 -2.52
C LEU A 219 11.21 -12.14 -3.78
N PHE A 220 10.84 -11.23 -4.69
CA PHE A 220 10.21 -11.58 -5.95
C PHE A 220 11.16 -12.39 -6.85
N ALA A 221 12.45 -12.01 -6.91
CA ALA A 221 13.51 -12.74 -7.61
C ALA A 221 13.78 -14.13 -7.00
N ALA A 222 13.66 -14.24 -5.68
CA ALA A 222 13.73 -15.51 -4.96
C ALA A 222 12.49 -16.40 -5.15
N ASP A 223 11.56 -16.05 -6.04
CA ASP A 223 10.34 -16.80 -6.34
C ASP A 223 9.45 -17.02 -5.10
N THR A 224 9.39 -16.02 -4.21
CA THR A 224 8.57 -16.08 -2.99
C THR A 224 7.07 -16.21 -3.31
N TRP A 225 6.64 -15.67 -4.46
CA TRP A 225 5.23 -15.66 -4.88
C TRP A 225 5.05 -16.16 -6.33
N PRO A 226 5.24 -17.45 -6.61
CA PRO A 226 5.24 -18.01 -7.97
C PRO A 226 3.89 -17.92 -8.70
N LYS A 227 2.81 -17.59 -7.97
CA LYS A 227 1.45 -17.46 -8.49
C LYS A 227 0.99 -16.02 -8.63
N LEU A 228 1.81 -15.03 -8.26
CA LEU A 228 1.44 -13.62 -8.27
C LEU A 228 1.30 -13.12 -9.71
N ASP A 229 0.07 -12.83 -10.13
CA ASP A 229 -0.25 -12.32 -11.47
C ASP A 229 -1.00 -10.98 -11.45
N SER A 230 -1.29 -10.46 -10.24
CA SER A 230 -1.96 -9.18 -10.03
C SER A 230 -1.24 -8.37 -8.95
N ILE A 231 -0.72 -7.20 -9.33
CA ILE A 231 -0.02 -6.29 -8.41
C ILE A 231 -0.58 -4.88 -8.60
N VAL A 232 -1.04 -4.31 -7.48
CA VAL A 232 -1.44 -2.91 -7.37
C VAL A 232 -0.60 -2.28 -6.28
N ILE A 233 0.39 -1.46 -6.64
CA ILE A 233 1.18 -0.69 -5.67
C ILE A 233 0.85 0.78 -5.89
N LYS A 234 0.11 1.37 -4.95
CA LYS A 234 -0.25 2.79 -4.99
C LYS A 234 0.33 3.51 -3.79
N ASP A 235 0.91 4.66 -4.07
CA ASP A 235 1.18 5.66 -3.06
C ASP A 235 0.68 7.03 -3.55
N GLN A 236 0.31 7.88 -2.60
CA GLN A 236 -0.01 9.26 -2.91
C GLN A 236 1.25 10.06 -3.27
N ASN A 237 2.39 9.84 -2.61
CA ASN A 237 3.59 10.68 -2.73
C ASN A 237 4.92 9.92 -2.81
N ASN A 238 4.90 8.61 -2.75
CA ASN A 238 6.12 7.81 -2.73
C ASN A 238 6.30 7.11 -4.06
N TYR A 239 7.49 7.28 -4.58
CA TYR A 239 7.83 6.93 -5.93
C TYR A 239 8.49 5.55 -5.87
N VAL A 240 7.83 4.54 -6.43
CA VAL A 240 8.58 3.38 -6.89
C VAL A 240 9.41 3.88 -8.08
N SER A 241 10.72 3.76 -8.00
CA SER A 241 11.62 4.25 -9.03
C SER A 241 11.42 3.46 -10.33
N ASP A 242 11.72 4.05 -11.49
CA ASP A 242 11.65 3.33 -12.77
C ASP A 242 12.50 2.05 -12.74
N ASN A 243 13.68 2.10 -12.12
CA ASN A 243 14.56 0.94 -11.96
C ASN A 243 13.91 -0.19 -11.17
N GLU A 244 13.17 0.10 -10.10
CA GLU A 244 12.44 -0.91 -9.33
C GLU A 244 11.30 -1.52 -10.15
N HIS A 245 10.60 -0.71 -10.96
CA HIS A 245 9.60 -1.21 -11.91
C HIS A 245 10.23 -2.12 -12.98
N GLY A 246 11.33 -1.67 -13.60
CA GLY A 246 12.08 -2.44 -14.57
C GLY A 246 12.55 -3.78 -14.00
N ASN A 247 13.11 -3.78 -12.79
CA ASN A 247 13.53 -4.99 -12.09
C ASN A 247 12.35 -5.94 -11.81
N LEU A 248 11.21 -5.40 -11.35
CA LEU A 248 10.00 -6.20 -11.12
C LEU A 248 9.51 -6.88 -12.41
N LEU A 249 9.43 -6.12 -13.52
CA LEU A 249 8.97 -6.63 -14.81
C LEU A 249 9.96 -7.61 -15.44
N GLN A 250 11.26 -7.36 -15.29
CA GLN A 250 12.30 -8.26 -15.80
C GLN A 250 12.33 -9.59 -15.04
N THR A 251 12.09 -9.54 -13.73
CA THR A 251 12.13 -10.71 -12.85
C THR A 251 10.85 -11.54 -12.96
N ALA A 252 9.75 -10.96 -13.44
CA ALA A 252 8.46 -11.62 -13.54
C ALA A 252 8.54 -12.81 -14.50
N LYS A 253 8.51 -14.03 -13.93
CA LYS A 253 8.47 -15.28 -14.69
C LYS A 253 7.16 -15.46 -15.48
N ARG A 254 6.14 -14.65 -15.18
CA ARG A 254 4.79 -14.74 -15.74
C ARG A 254 4.28 -13.35 -16.11
N SER A 255 3.45 -13.29 -17.12
CA SER A 255 2.81 -12.04 -17.52
C SER A 255 1.73 -11.65 -16.51
N PHE A 256 1.76 -10.41 -16.03
CA PHE A 256 0.73 -9.87 -15.15
C PHE A 256 -0.61 -9.70 -15.87
N LYS A 257 -1.70 -10.07 -15.21
CA LYS A 257 -3.07 -9.72 -15.62
C LYS A 257 -3.40 -8.30 -15.22
N LEU A 258 -3.07 -7.93 -13.98
CA LEU A 258 -3.29 -6.60 -13.44
C LEU A 258 -1.95 -6.03 -12.99
N LEU A 259 -1.54 -4.92 -13.60
CA LEU A 259 -0.36 -4.17 -13.23
C LEU A 259 -0.74 -2.72 -13.05
N GLU A 260 -1.01 -2.34 -11.81
CA GLU A 260 -1.34 -0.96 -11.47
C GLU A 260 -0.25 -0.38 -10.60
N LEU A 261 0.73 0.23 -11.25
CA LEU A 261 1.89 0.84 -10.63
C LEU A 261 1.89 2.33 -10.95
N LYS A 262 1.94 3.18 -9.92
CA LYS A 262 2.00 4.62 -10.10
C LYS A 262 3.43 5.02 -10.49
N ILE A 263 3.73 4.89 -11.77
CA ILE A 263 5.05 5.19 -12.34
C ILE A 263 5.11 6.69 -12.64
N TYR A 264 6.02 7.42 -11.99
CA TYR A 264 6.23 8.84 -12.27
C TYR A 264 7.19 9.10 -13.41
N TYR A 265 8.16 8.20 -13.61
CA TYR A 265 9.09 8.27 -14.73
C TYR A 265 9.09 6.88 -15.34
N LEU A 266 8.64 6.79 -16.58
CA LEU A 266 8.61 5.54 -17.32
C LEU A 266 9.71 5.59 -18.38
N SER A 267 10.81 4.89 -18.16
CA SER A 267 11.89 4.85 -19.14
C SER A 267 11.51 4.02 -20.35
N ALA A 268 12.21 4.25 -21.46
CA ALA A 268 12.12 3.42 -22.65
C ALA A 268 12.38 1.93 -22.34
N GLN A 269 13.34 1.66 -21.45
CA GLN A 269 13.71 0.29 -21.08
C GLN A 269 12.55 -0.41 -20.36
N THR A 270 12.00 0.23 -19.32
CA THR A 270 10.87 -0.31 -18.55
C THR A 270 9.63 -0.48 -19.42
N PHE A 271 9.34 0.48 -20.29
CA PHE A 271 8.24 0.37 -21.24
C PHE A 271 8.42 -0.78 -22.25
N ASN A 272 9.64 -0.96 -22.78
CA ASN A 272 9.94 -2.07 -23.68
C ASN A 272 9.81 -3.44 -22.99
N LEU A 273 10.13 -3.52 -21.69
CA LEU A 273 9.86 -4.72 -20.89
C LEU A 273 8.36 -5.00 -20.75
N MET A 274 7.55 -3.96 -20.45
CA MET A 274 6.09 -4.09 -20.44
C MET A 274 5.55 -4.59 -21.79
N ARG A 275 6.04 -3.97 -22.88
CA ARG A 275 5.64 -4.30 -24.25
C ARG A 275 5.94 -5.76 -24.59
N LYS A 276 7.17 -6.20 -24.34
CA LYS A 276 7.64 -7.53 -24.70
C LYS A 276 6.97 -8.63 -23.88
N ASN A 277 6.76 -8.41 -22.58
CA ASN A 277 6.41 -9.48 -21.65
C ASN A 277 4.97 -9.45 -21.13
N HIS A 278 4.28 -8.30 -21.18
CA HIS A 278 3.05 -8.10 -20.41
C HIS A 278 1.84 -7.65 -21.22
N PHE A 279 2.01 -6.93 -22.32
CA PHE A 279 0.89 -6.34 -23.07
C PHE A 279 -0.20 -7.33 -23.51
N GLY A 280 0.16 -8.60 -23.80
CA GLY A 280 -0.81 -9.63 -24.15
C GLY A 280 -1.84 -9.94 -23.06
N THR A 281 -1.50 -9.74 -21.78
CA THR A 281 -2.35 -10.13 -20.63
C THR A 281 -2.84 -8.96 -19.79
N LEU A 282 -2.31 -7.75 -19.98
CA LEU A 282 -2.68 -6.59 -19.17
C LEU A 282 -4.14 -6.20 -19.41
N THR A 283 -4.93 -6.22 -18.33
CA THR A 283 -6.34 -5.79 -18.33
C THR A 283 -6.51 -4.36 -17.84
N ARG A 284 -5.55 -3.84 -17.06
CA ARG A 284 -5.60 -2.46 -16.56
C ARG A 284 -4.22 -1.86 -16.48
N VAL A 285 -4.12 -0.62 -16.93
CA VAL A 285 -2.89 0.19 -16.95
C VAL A 285 -3.20 1.60 -16.43
N ASP A 286 -2.44 2.06 -15.44
CA ASP A 286 -2.56 3.42 -14.86
C ASP A 286 -1.22 4.15 -15.05
N LEU A 287 -1.18 5.05 -16.03
CA LEU A 287 -0.07 5.93 -16.39
C LEU A 287 -0.38 7.39 -16.02
N SER A 288 -1.32 7.65 -15.11
CA SER A 288 -1.76 9.02 -14.80
C SER A 288 -0.65 9.89 -14.20
N ALA A 289 0.31 9.25 -13.52
CA ALA A 289 1.45 9.90 -12.87
C ALA A 289 2.69 9.98 -13.76
N ALA A 290 2.71 9.28 -14.90
CA ALA A 290 3.88 9.21 -15.77
C ALA A 290 4.18 10.61 -16.33
N GLN A 291 5.27 11.19 -15.84
CA GLN A 291 5.85 12.40 -16.34
C GLN A 291 6.78 12.09 -17.49
N ASP A 292 6.81 13.02 -18.43
CA ASP A 292 7.46 12.86 -19.72
C ASP A 292 8.94 13.25 -19.67
N VAL A 293 9.69 12.65 -18.75
CA VAL A 293 11.06 13.07 -18.48
C VAL A 293 12.03 12.06 -19.11
N GLY A 294 12.47 12.39 -20.31
CA GLY A 294 13.80 11.98 -20.77
C GLY A 294 13.88 11.11 -22.02
N VAL A 295 12.78 10.81 -22.71
CA VAL A 295 12.85 9.90 -23.86
C VAL A 295 12.89 10.63 -25.20
N ALA A 296 13.90 11.49 -25.37
CA ALA A 296 14.25 12.01 -26.70
C ALA A 296 14.56 10.89 -27.71
N SER A 297 14.90 9.69 -27.22
CA SER A 297 15.32 8.52 -27.99
C SER A 297 14.21 7.61 -28.50
N LEU A 298 12.96 7.72 -28.03
CA LEU A 298 11.81 6.96 -28.59
C LEU A 298 10.99 7.77 -29.59
N GLY A 299 11.47 8.96 -29.95
CA GLY A 299 10.78 9.86 -30.88
C GLY A 299 9.58 10.50 -30.20
N PHE A 300 9.80 11.68 -29.63
CA PHE A 300 8.70 12.61 -29.40
C PHE A 300 8.05 12.94 -30.75
N ASP A 301 6.73 13.15 -30.76
CA ASP A 301 6.18 14.01 -31.81
C ASP A 301 6.76 15.42 -31.61
N ALA A 302 6.69 16.28 -32.62
CA ALA A 302 7.24 17.63 -32.50
C ALA A 302 6.58 18.44 -31.34
N ALA A 303 5.45 17.97 -30.82
CA ALA A 303 4.70 18.53 -29.71
C ALA A 303 5.15 18.02 -28.32
N GLY A 304 6.10 17.07 -28.25
CA GLY A 304 6.58 16.52 -26.98
C GLY A 304 5.53 15.70 -26.23
N VAL A 305 4.65 14.97 -26.93
CA VAL A 305 3.66 14.09 -26.32
C VAL A 305 4.11 12.62 -26.46
N PRO A 306 4.13 11.82 -25.36
CA PRO A 306 4.55 10.44 -25.43
C PRO A 306 3.61 9.61 -26.31
N LYS A 307 4.18 8.79 -27.20
CA LYS A 307 3.44 7.84 -28.04
C LYS A 307 2.99 6.58 -27.28
N TRP A 308 3.38 6.43 -26.02
CA TRP A 308 3.16 5.21 -25.25
C TRP A 308 1.68 4.89 -25.04
N VAL A 309 0.82 5.89 -24.84
CA VAL A 309 -0.62 5.66 -24.65
C VAL A 309 -1.22 5.05 -25.91
N GLN A 310 -0.90 5.61 -27.08
CA GLN A 310 -1.32 5.05 -28.37
C GLN A 310 -0.79 3.62 -28.54
N GLU A 311 0.49 3.40 -28.24
CA GLU A 311 1.11 2.09 -28.39
C GLU A 311 0.50 1.02 -27.45
N VAL A 312 0.11 1.40 -26.22
CA VAL A 312 -0.64 0.53 -25.30
C VAL A 312 -1.99 0.14 -25.91
N LEU A 313 -2.74 1.09 -26.48
CA LEU A 313 -4.04 0.84 -27.12
C LEU A 313 -3.91 -0.05 -28.38
N GLU A 314 -2.79 0.08 -29.11
CA GLU A 314 -2.47 -0.72 -30.30
C GLU A 314 -1.97 -2.13 -29.99
N SER A 315 -1.48 -2.38 -28.77
CA SER A 315 -0.74 -3.61 -28.45
C SER A 315 -1.32 -4.44 -27.30
N CYS A 316 -2.31 -3.92 -26.56
CA CYS A 316 -2.91 -4.63 -25.42
C CYS A 316 -4.34 -5.10 -25.75
N PRO A 317 -4.54 -6.29 -26.35
CA PRO A 317 -5.87 -6.76 -26.75
C PRO A 317 -6.81 -7.04 -25.56
N SER A 318 -6.24 -7.40 -24.41
CA SER A 318 -6.98 -7.70 -23.18
C SER A 318 -7.30 -6.48 -22.32
N LEU A 319 -6.91 -5.27 -22.75
CA LEU A 319 -7.01 -4.05 -21.95
C LEU A 319 -8.48 -3.65 -21.77
N GLU A 320 -8.92 -3.62 -20.52
CA GLU A 320 -10.26 -3.17 -20.13
C GLU A 320 -10.23 -1.74 -19.59
N HIS A 321 -9.18 -1.33 -18.88
CA HIS A 321 -9.12 -0.05 -18.17
C HIS A 321 -7.80 0.67 -18.45
N ILE A 322 -7.85 1.90 -18.94
CA ILE A 322 -6.68 2.76 -19.09
C ILE A 322 -6.90 4.11 -18.43
N VAL A 323 -5.92 4.54 -17.64
CA VAL A 323 -5.82 5.89 -17.10
C VAL A 323 -4.48 6.46 -17.56
N ALA A 324 -4.48 7.62 -18.19
CA ALA A 324 -3.25 8.31 -18.59
C ALA A 324 -3.48 9.81 -18.64
N LYS A 325 -2.41 10.61 -18.55
CA LYS A 325 -2.55 12.07 -18.53
C LYS A 325 -3.11 12.60 -19.86
N THR A 326 -2.47 12.26 -20.98
CA THR A 326 -2.81 12.82 -22.29
C THR A 326 -2.46 11.86 -23.43
N ILE A 327 -3.21 11.90 -24.53
CA ILE A 327 -2.86 11.34 -25.84
C ILE A 327 -3.05 12.40 -26.93
N ASN A 328 -2.17 12.48 -27.93
CA ASN A 328 -2.30 13.41 -29.05
C ASN A 328 -3.29 12.88 -30.10
N ALA A 329 -4.24 13.70 -30.54
CA ALA A 329 -5.18 13.36 -31.61
C ALA A 329 -4.46 12.94 -32.91
N GLN A 330 -3.30 13.54 -33.20
CA GLN A 330 -2.47 13.18 -34.36
C GLN A 330 -1.92 11.75 -34.26
N ASN A 331 -1.55 11.29 -33.05
CA ASN A 331 -1.12 9.91 -32.84
C ASN A 331 -2.26 8.91 -33.01
N ILE A 332 -3.50 9.31 -32.71
CA ILE A 332 -4.69 8.49 -32.97
C ILE A 332 -4.96 8.40 -34.48
N LEU A 333 -4.93 9.53 -35.18
CA LEU A 333 -5.23 9.60 -36.62
C LEU A 333 -4.20 8.89 -37.51
N HIS A 334 -2.92 8.93 -37.14
CA HIS A 334 -1.83 8.30 -37.90
C HIS A 334 -1.33 6.99 -37.29
N GLY A 335 -1.85 6.61 -36.13
CA GLY A 335 -1.54 5.36 -35.46
C GLY A 335 -2.21 4.16 -36.12
N LYS A 336 -1.88 2.98 -35.61
CA LYS A 336 -2.60 1.74 -35.95
C LYS A 336 -3.97 1.72 -35.25
N PRO A 337 -4.93 0.93 -35.76
CA PRO A 337 -6.18 0.69 -35.06
C PRO A 337 -5.95 0.11 -33.67
N TRP A 338 -6.78 0.53 -32.71
CA TRP A 338 -6.75 -0.01 -31.36
C TRP A 338 -7.20 -1.46 -31.36
N VAL A 339 -6.50 -2.30 -30.60
CA VAL A 339 -6.80 -3.74 -30.48
C VAL A 339 -7.55 -4.07 -29.18
N CYS A 340 -7.63 -3.12 -28.25
CA CYS A 340 -8.32 -3.24 -26.97
C CYS A 340 -9.85 -3.12 -27.11
N LEU A 341 -10.48 -4.02 -27.87
CA LEU A 341 -11.91 -3.97 -28.16
C LEU A 341 -12.81 -4.16 -26.92
N GLY A 342 -12.26 -4.72 -25.83
CA GLY A 342 -12.93 -4.91 -24.55
C GLY A 342 -12.81 -3.72 -23.57
N LEU A 343 -12.37 -2.55 -24.04
CA LEU A 343 -12.15 -1.39 -23.19
C LEU A 343 -13.45 -0.88 -22.54
N LYS A 344 -13.52 -0.95 -21.21
CA LYS A 344 -14.65 -0.51 -20.38
C LYS A 344 -14.46 0.88 -19.82
N LYS A 345 -13.20 1.29 -19.60
CA LYS A 345 -12.88 2.56 -18.94
C LYS A 345 -11.69 3.26 -19.64
N PHE A 346 -11.94 4.46 -20.15
CA PHE A 346 -10.95 5.32 -20.81
C PHE A 346 -10.88 6.68 -20.11
N GLU A 347 -9.86 6.86 -19.26
CA GLU A 347 -9.58 8.13 -18.57
C GLU A 347 -8.29 8.73 -19.12
N VAL A 348 -8.37 9.31 -20.33
CA VAL A 348 -7.25 9.96 -20.99
C VAL A 348 -7.70 11.27 -21.61
N MET A 349 -6.97 12.37 -21.37
CA MET A 349 -7.23 13.64 -22.04
C MET A 349 -6.75 13.57 -23.50
N ILE A 350 -7.62 13.87 -24.46
CA ILE A 350 -7.22 13.96 -25.87
C ILE A 350 -6.75 15.38 -26.15
N ASN A 351 -5.47 15.53 -26.47
CA ASN A 351 -4.90 16.80 -26.92
C ASN A 351 -5.22 17.00 -28.40
N MET A 352 -6.16 17.92 -28.68
CA MET A 352 -6.59 18.31 -30.02
C MET A 352 -5.69 19.37 -30.66
N ARG A 353 -4.57 19.73 -30.03
CA ARG A 353 -3.62 20.69 -30.62
C ARG A 353 -2.89 20.00 -31.76
N PHE A 354 -3.39 20.20 -32.96
CA PHE A 354 -2.62 19.99 -34.18
C PHE A 354 -1.51 21.02 -34.18
N GLU A 355 -0.27 20.57 -34.31
CA GLU A 355 0.78 21.50 -34.66
C GLU A 355 0.34 22.21 -35.93
N LYS A 356 0.19 23.53 -35.85
CA LYS A 356 0.10 24.34 -37.07
C LYS A 356 1.41 24.05 -37.76
N SER A 357 1.37 23.20 -38.80
CA SER A 357 2.52 22.96 -39.66
C SER A 357 3.03 24.34 -39.99
N LYS A 358 4.19 24.73 -39.43
CA LYS A 358 4.80 26.01 -39.79
C LYS A 358 4.83 25.95 -41.31
N PRO A 359 4.12 26.85 -42.02
CA PRO A 359 4.11 26.79 -43.48
C PRO A 359 5.57 26.69 -43.85
N LYS A 360 5.98 25.58 -44.49
CA LYS A 360 7.37 25.35 -44.87
C LYS A 360 7.74 26.65 -45.57
N SER A 361 8.56 27.47 -44.92
CA SER A 361 8.92 28.77 -45.46
C SER A 361 9.82 28.42 -46.61
N GLY A 362 9.20 28.13 -47.76
CA GLY A 362 9.82 28.00 -49.04
C GLY A 362 10.32 29.39 -49.38
N ARG A 363 11.41 29.79 -48.73
CA ARG A 363 12.51 30.38 -49.50
C ARG A 363 13.03 29.25 -50.38
N THR A 364 12.26 28.93 -51.42
CA THR A 364 12.85 28.61 -52.70
C THR A 364 13.69 29.83 -53.00
N ARG A 365 14.98 29.75 -52.69
CA ARG A 365 15.95 30.71 -53.19
C ARG A 365 15.85 30.51 -54.71
N LEU A 366 15.07 31.37 -55.37
CA LEU A 366 15.19 31.55 -56.80
C LEU A 366 16.62 32.05 -56.98
N ASP A 367 17.52 31.12 -57.31
CA ASP A 367 18.80 31.46 -57.89
C ASP A 367 18.46 32.14 -59.22
N TYR A 368 18.37 33.47 -59.20
CA TYR A 368 18.42 34.26 -60.42
C TYR A 368 19.83 34.08 -60.97
N THR A 369 19.94 33.31 -62.05
CA THR A 369 21.12 33.30 -62.90
C THR A 369 21.29 34.69 -63.51
N GLU A 370 22.47 35.29 -63.35
CA GLU A 370 22.88 36.65 -63.76
C GLU A 370 22.86 36.93 -65.29
N GLU A 371 22.09 36.21 -66.10
CA GLU A 371 22.17 36.34 -67.58
C GLU A 371 21.28 37.43 -68.20
N GLU A 372 20.41 38.11 -67.44
CA GLU A 372 19.49 39.14 -67.99
C GLU A 372 19.82 40.60 -67.58
N GLN A 373 21.10 40.95 -67.40
CA GLN A 373 21.54 42.36 -67.27
C GLN A 373 22.45 42.85 -68.42
N ARG A 374 22.33 42.23 -69.61
CA ARG A 374 22.89 42.78 -70.85
C ARG A 374 21.79 43.00 -71.88
N GLN A 375 21.07 44.11 -71.75
CA GLN A 375 20.42 44.80 -72.88
C GLN A 375 20.16 46.26 -72.54
#